data_AF-A0AAD0J8X0-F1
#
_entry.id   AF-A0AAD0J8X0-F1
#
_cell.length_a   1.000
_cell.length_b   1.000
_cell.length_c   1.000
_cell.angle_alpha   90.00
_cell.angle_beta   90.00
_cell.angle_gamma   90.00
#
_symmetry.space_group_name_H-M   'P 1'
#
loop_
_entity.id
_entity.type
_entity.pdbx_description
1 polymer ?
#
loop_
_entity_poly.entity_id
_entity_poly.type
_entity_poly.pdbx_seq_one_letter_code
_entity_poly.pdbx_strand_id
1 'polypeptide(L)'
;MPEMDISSAADEVVRLLRENQARAAAERLEALRDGQAAVVQESLDRYVSVRGAAELGALQAAGGVAAGDRAIVSPMLDRLREASRPPRMPDAEETRDLSQTQQYDVYGSVVAVRGSAAAHDAMGTQDRVILGLRKEDRTTTELGRGDYNDRIVVLWKDAEGGRYAREFNEATTEPTAQYDAHAATRQPSPGFENVIRKKKTEGEDVNGDGVRDLGRLTEGTTEMRAATHPRRDHPAEFALRPSSAAVIAGARRVERDSNGDGWFDARDTHGMQDLNSTFKIHRGSSRNTDSAGCQTIGGGKYDDFIELVRGTPGQNSWQYVLTSVAPGQVRERGGQEVSPAATEDPRLPSHRDHPLQQQISQGLRAMGGAYAEHADEYSLVMLLEAKAAGLTRVDQVVASNPVRGGAAGETLFLVQGSLTDPAAQRVGVNAAKIAETNAEASLQELQRQSREQTPPHLTPAQQQEAPVMGGR
;
A
#
# COMPACT_ATOMS: atom_id res chain seq x y z
N MET A 1 23.69 -15.23 15.91
CA MET A 1 23.76 -13.85 16.44
C MET A 1 22.56 -13.64 17.35
N PRO A 2 22.65 -12.82 18.42
CA PRO A 2 21.47 -12.45 19.18
C PRO A 2 20.45 -11.76 18.27
N GLU A 3 19.16 -11.93 18.57
CA GLU A 3 18.07 -11.23 17.89
C GLU A 3 18.26 -9.70 18.01
N MET A 4 18.05 -8.98 16.91
CA MET A 4 18.15 -7.52 16.91
C MET A 4 16.91 -6.88 17.53
N ASP A 5 17.11 -6.00 18.51
CA ASP A 5 16.09 -5.03 18.94
C ASP A 5 16.01 -3.90 17.91
N ILE A 6 14.98 -3.93 17.07
CA ILE A 6 14.82 -3.03 15.93
C ILE A 6 14.69 -1.58 16.41
N SER A 7 13.90 -1.35 17.46
CA SER A 7 13.72 -0.02 18.05
C SER A 7 15.02 0.56 18.59
N SER A 8 15.81 -0.21 19.35
CA SER A 8 17.09 0.28 19.88
C SER A 8 18.13 0.49 18.78
N ALA A 9 18.17 -0.39 17.78
CA ALA A 9 19.04 -0.24 16.61
C ALA A 9 18.72 1.05 15.84
N ALA A 10 17.44 1.42 15.72
CA ALA A 10 17.05 2.69 15.11
C ALA A 10 17.56 3.90 15.93
N ASP A 11 17.47 3.84 17.26
CA ASP A 11 17.95 4.93 18.14
C ASP A 11 19.46 5.14 18.02
N GLU A 12 20.25 4.09 17.77
CA GLU A 12 21.68 4.21 17.51
C GLU A 12 21.98 5.02 16.25
N VAL A 13 21.26 4.73 15.15
CA VAL A 13 21.41 5.46 13.87
C VAL A 13 20.97 6.91 14.04
N VAL A 14 19.83 7.14 14.69
CA VAL A 14 19.29 8.49 14.94
C VAL A 14 20.21 9.32 15.82
N ARG A 15 20.88 8.69 16.81
CA ARG A 15 21.89 9.38 17.62
C ARG A 15 23.07 9.89 16.77
N LEU A 16 23.57 9.09 15.83
CA LEU A 16 24.62 9.53 14.90
C LEU A 16 24.16 10.68 14.00
N LEU A 17 22.91 10.65 13.53
CA LEU A 17 22.31 11.76 12.78
C LEU A 17 22.27 13.06 13.63
N ARG A 18 21.86 12.97 14.89
CA ARG A 18 21.83 14.10 15.84
C ARG A 18 23.21 14.68 16.15
N GLU A 19 24.24 13.83 16.12
CA GLU A 19 25.64 14.21 16.29
C GLU A 19 26.27 14.78 15.00
N ASN A 20 25.47 15.02 13.94
CA ASN A 20 25.91 15.44 12.61
C ASN A 20 26.90 14.47 11.94
N GLN A 21 26.83 13.18 12.26
CA GLN A 21 27.69 12.13 11.71
C GLN A 21 26.97 11.34 10.61
N ALA A 22 26.52 12.01 9.55
CA ALA A 22 25.68 11.42 8.50
C ALA A 22 26.29 10.19 7.82
N ARG A 23 27.61 10.23 7.53
CA ARG A 23 28.32 9.09 6.95
C ARG A 23 28.33 7.88 7.90
N ALA A 24 28.65 8.11 9.18
CA ALA A 24 28.66 7.04 10.18
C ALA A 24 27.25 6.48 10.41
N ALA A 25 26.21 7.32 10.37
CA ALA A 25 24.82 6.89 10.44
C ALA A 25 24.45 5.96 9.27
N ALA A 26 24.84 6.33 8.04
CA ALA A 26 24.62 5.50 6.86
C ALA A 26 25.36 4.16 6.94
N GLU A 27 26.65 4.16 7.29
CA GLU A 27 27.44 2.94 7.47
C GLU A 27 26.87 2.06 8.60
N ARG A 28 26.41 2.66 9.71
CA ARG A 28 25.77 1.93 10.82
C ARG A 28 24.44 1.32 10.40
N LEU A 29 23.61 2.04 9.65
CA LEU A 29 22.34 1.54 9.16
C LEU A 29 22.54 0.34 8.23
N GLU A 30 23.50 0.39 7.31
CA GLU A 30 23.80 -0.77 6.45
C GLU A 30 24.28 -1.97 7.24
N ALA A 31 25.17 -1.76 8.22
CA ALA A 31 25.67 -2.84 9.06
C ALA A 31 24.55 -3.50 9.90
N LEU A 32 23.56 -2.72 10.36
CA LEU A 32 22.42 -3.25 11.11
C LEU A 32 21.42 -4.00 10.21
N ARG A 33 21.31 -3.61 8.93
CA ARG A 33 20.43 -4.27 7.95
C ARG A 33 21.00 -5.58 7.43
N ASP A 34 22.33 -5.70 7.36
CA ASP A 34 22.99 -6.85 6.77
C ASP A 34 22.56 -8.17 7.43
N GLY A 35 22.22 -9.15 6.59
CA GLY A 35 21.73 -10.47 7.04
C GLY A 35 20.35 -10.49 7.71
N GLN A 36 19.64 -9.36 7.86
CA GLN A 36 18.29 -9.33 8.46
C GLN A 36 17.20 -9.68 7.44
N ALA A 37 16.07 -10.21 7.93
CA ALA A 37 14.87 -10.40 7.12
C ALA A 37 14.35 -9.07 6.55
N ALA A 38 13.69 -9.09 5.39
CA ALA A 38 13.23 -7.88 4.71
C ALA A 38 12.31 -7.02 5.59
N VAL A 39 11.32 -7.64 6.24
CA VAL A 39 10.42 -6.96 7.20
C VAL A 39 11.15 -6.30 8.35
N VAL A 40 12.27 -6.85 8.81
CA VAL A 40 13.09 -6.27 9.89
C VAL A 40 13.85 -5.05 9.36
N GLN A 41 14.45 -5.13 8.17
CA GLN A 41 15.14 -4.01 7.52
C GLN A 41 14.19 -2.83 7.27
N GLU A 42 13.01 -3.09 6.71
CA GLU A 42 12.01 -2.07 6.42
C GLU A 42 11.50 -1.37 7.68
N SER A 43 11.40 -2.12 8.78
CA SER A 43 10.93 -1.61 10.07
C SER A 43 11.98 -0.75 10.75
N LEU A 44 13.25 -1.14 10.64
CA LEU A 44 14.39 -0.31 11.05
C LEU A 44 14.39 1.00 10.25
N ASP A 45 14.29 0.92 8.92
CA ASP A 45 14.26 2.09 8.04
C ASP A 45 13.09 3.04 8.40
N ARG A 46 11.89 2.49 8.68
CA ARG A 46 10.71 3.26 9.13
C ARG A 46 10.92 3.95 10.48
N TYR A 47 11.53 3.29 11.45
CA TYR A 47 11.81 3.95 12.72
C TYR A 47 12.86 5.06 12.59
N VAL A 48 13.92 4.84 11.82
CA VAL A 48 14.93 5.87 11.57
C VAL A 48 14.32 7.07 10.84
N SER A 49 13.47 6.83 9.83
CA SER A 49 12.85 7.91 9.04
C SER A 49 11.98 8.83 9.89
N VAL A 50 11.20 8.27 10.84
CA VAL A 50 10.32 9.04 11.72
C VAL A 50 11.11 9.73 12.85
N ARG A 51 12.01 9.00 13.53
CA ARG A 51 12.71 9.51 14.72
C ARG A 51 13.83 10.51 14.40
N GLY A 52 14.39 10.41 13.19
CA GLY A 52 15.43 11.30 12.66
C GLY A 52 14.93 12.31 11.62
N ALA A 53 13.60 12.53 11.54
CA ALA A 53 12.99 13.31 10.46
C ALA A 53 13.59 14.73 10.32
N ALA A 54 13.90 15.40 11.44
CA ALA A 54 14.46 16.75 11.42
C ALA A 54 15.88 16.76 10.83
N GLU A 55 16.71 15.81 11.23
CA GLU A 55 18.09 15.65 10.78
C GLU A 55 18.15 15.23 9.31
N LEU A 56 17.29 14.29 8.90
CA LEU A 56 17.16 13.85 7.52
C LEU A 56 16.70 15.00 6.60
N GLY A 57 15.74 15.83 7.07
CA GLY A 57 15.32 17.02 6.33
C GLY A 57 16.45 18.03 6.13
N ALA A 58 17.31 18.23 7.14
CA ALA A 58 18.49 19.09 7.01
C ALA A 58 19.51 18.53 6.00
N LEU A 59 19.73 17.21 5.98
CA LEU A 59 20.61 16.57 5.02
C LEU A 59 20.08 16.63 3.58
N GLN A 60 18.76 16.56 3.40
CA GLN A 60 18.11 16.66 2.09
C GLN A 60 18.11 18.09 1.51
N ALA A 61 18.35 19.11 2.33
CA ALA A 61 18.47 20.48 1.85
C ALA A 61 19.71 20.66 0.95
N ALA A 62 19.68 21.67 0.06
CA ALA A 62 20.80 21.96 -0.83
C ALA A 62 22.10 22.20 -0.05
N GLY A 63 23.12 21.38 -0.32
CA GLY A 63 24.41 21.43 0.39
C GLY A 63 24.42 20.76 1.76
N GLY A 64 23.33 20.10 2.19
CA GLY A 64 23.24 19.37 3.46
C GLY A 64 24.16 18.16 3.54
N VAL A 65 24.51 17.56 2.40
CA VAL A 65 25.48 16.45 2.32
C VAL A 65 26.82 16.94 1.73
N ALA A 66 27.90 16.74 2.47
CA ALA A 66 29.25 17.01 2.03
C ALA A 66 29.59 16.21 0.75
N ALA A 67 30.28 16.85 -0.22
CA ALA A 67 30.53 16.25 -1.52
C ALA A 67 31.24 14.88 -1.45
N GLY A 68 32.15 14.69 -0.49
CA GLY A 68 32.86 13.43 -0.28
C GLY A 68 32.01 12.30 0.31
N ASP A 69 30.86 12.61 0.91
CA ASP A 69 30.01 11.64 1.61
C ASP A 69 28.75 11.26 0.80
N ARG A 70 28.46 11.96 -0.32
CA ARG A 70 27.24 11.75 -1.12
C ARG A 70 27.03 10.31 -1.56
N ALA A 71 28.09 9.63 -1.99
CA ALA A 71 28.02 8.25 -2.45
C ALA A 71 27.52 7.27 -1.36
N ILE A 72 27.70 7.61 -0.08
CA ILE A 72 27.32 6.79 1.06
C ILE A 72 25.99 7.27 1.66
N VAL A 73 25.80 8.58 1.78
CA VAL A 73 24.66 9.18 2.49
C VAL A 73 23.42 9.26 1.60
N SER A 74 23.54 9.54 0.30
CA SER A 74 22.38 9.69 -0.59
C SER A 74 21.52 8.41 -0.69
N PRO A 75 22.09 7.19 -0.85
CA PRO A 75 21.28 5.97 -0.87
C PRO A 75 20.50 5.73 0.43
N MET A 76 21.07 6.10 1.58
CA MET A 76 20.36 6.06 2.86
C MET A 76 19.18 7.04 2.85
N LEU A 77 19.38 8.29 2.41
CA LEU A 77 18.32 9.31 2.38
C LEU A 77 17.16 8.90 1.47
N ASP A 78 17.45 8.34 0.30
CA ASP A 78 16.42 7.89 -0.65
C ASP A 78 15.61 6.74 -0.06
N ARG A 79 16.28 5.77 0.55
CA ARG A 79 15.64 4.64 1.23
C ARG A 79 14.78 5.05 2.41
N LEU A 80 15.26 5.95 3.26
CA LEU A 80 14.50 6.43 4.42
C LEU A 80 13.30 7.29 4.00
N ARG A 81 13.39 7.95 2.84
CA ARG A 81 12.24 8.60 2.21
C ARG A 81 11.23 7.59 1.67
N GLU A 82 11.68 6.50 1.04
CA GLU A 82 10.78 5.41 0.64
C GLU A 82 10.08 4.79 1.86
N ALA A 83 10.80 4.62 2.97
CA ALA A 83 10.25 4.07 4.19
C ALA A 83 9.12 4.92 4.80
N SER A 84 8.99 6.22 4.48
CA SER A 84 7.87 7.05 4.96
C SER A 84 6.59 6.93 4.10
N ARG A 85 6.66 6.22 2.97
CA ARG A 85 5.52 5.97 2.06
C ARG A 85 4.60 4.87 2.60
N PRO A 86 3.42 4.63 2.00
CA PRO A 86 2.55 3.51 2.38
C PRO A 86 3.34 2.19 2.43
N PRO A 87 3.21 1.40 3.52
CA PRO A 87 3.98 0.18 3.68
C PRO A 87 3.49 -0.89 2.70
N ARG A 88 4.30 -1.90 2.38
CA ARG A 88 3.75 -3.14 1.81
C ARG A 88 3.05 -3.97 2.90
N MET A 89 2.17 -4.87 2.49
CA MET A 89 1.67 -5.95 3.35
C MET A 89 2.80 -6.98 3.55
N PRO A 90 3.22 -7.31 4.79
CA PRO A 90 4.12 -8.43 5.00
C PRO A 90 3.46 -9.75 4.64
N ASP A 91 4.16 -10.64 3.94
CA ASP A 91 3.64 -11.99 3.73
C ASP A 91 3.54 -12.71 5.09
N ALA A 92 2.55 -13.59 5.24
CA ALA A 92 2.36 -14.31 6.50
C ALA A 92 3.60 -15.15 6.89
N GLU A 93 4.42 -15.55 5.91
CA GLU A 93 5.65 -16.31 6.16
C GLU A 93 6.77 -15.44 6.73
N GLU A 94 6.83 -14.17 6.34
CA GLU A 94 7.86 -13.25 6.80
C GLU A 94 7.69 -12.86 8.26
N THR A 95 6.46 -12.91 8.79
CA THR A 95 6.16 -12.57 10.18
C THR A 95 6.01 -13.78 11.09
N ARG A 96 5.74 -14.97 10.53
CA ARG A 96 5.47 -16.22 11.28
C ARG A 96 6.54 -16.57 12.32
N ASP A 97 7.80 -16.44 11.93
CA ASP A 97 8.94 -16.91 12.73
C ASP A 97 9.63 -15.78 13.53
N LEU A 98 9.12 -14.55 13.45
CA LEU A 98 9.60 -13.42 14.24
C LEU A 98 9.16 -13.59 15.70
N SER A 99 9.98 -13.10 16.65
CA SER A 99 9.52 -12.97 18.04
C SER A 99 8.39 -11.96 18.15
N GLN A 100 7.62 -12.03 19.26
CA GLN A 100 6.59 -11.04 19.58
C GLN A 100 7.13 -9.60 19.60
N THR A 101 8.38 -9.41 20.02
CA THR A 101 9.03 -8.10 20.04
C THR A 101 9.32 -7.61 18.63
N GLN A 102 9.88 -8.47 17.76
CA GLN A 102 10.10 -8.10 16.36
C GLN A 102 8.78 -7.89 15.60
N GLN A 103 7.76 -8.73 15.81
CA GLN A 103 6.44 -8.51 15.23
C GLN A 103 5.83 -7.18 15.70
N TYR A 104 5.93 -6.85 16.99
CA TYR A 104 5.51 -5.54 17.50
C TYR A 104 6.24 -4.40 16.79
N ASP A 105 7.56 -4.49 16.63
CA ASP A 105 8.34 -3.44 15.97
C ASP A 105 8.02 -3.35 14.46
N VAL A 106 7.71 -4.47 13.80
CA VAL A 106 7.29 -4.50 12.39
C VAL A 106 6.03 -3.68 12.16
N TYR A 107 5.00 -3.91 12.97
CA TYR A 107 3.74 -3.19 12.85
C TYR A 107 3.78 -1.83 13.55
N GLY A 108 4.53 -1.70 14.63
CA GLY A 108 4.69 -0.48 15.40
C GLY A 108 5.42 0.61 14.63
N SER A 109 6.36 0.24 13.75
CA SER A 109 6.99 1.19 12.84
C SER A 109 6.07 1.64 11.69
N VAL A 110 5.05 0.85 11.32
CA VAL A 110 3.96 1.36 10.46
C VAL A 110 3.14 2.41 11.21
N VAL A 111 2.75 2.13 12.46
CA VAL A 111 2.04 3.09 13.31
C VAL A 111 2.88 4.36 13.53
N ALA A 112 4.20 4.25 13.64
CA ALA A 112 5.09 5.41 13.75
C ALA A 112 4.98 6.36 12.54
N VAL A 113 4.89 5.81 11.32
CA VAL A 113 4.81 6.59 10.08
C VAL A 113 3.38 7.09 9.80
N ARG A 114 2.37 6.24 10.04
CA ARG A 114 0.98 6.47 9.57
C ARG A 114 0.01 6.89 10.67
N GLY A 115 0.39 6.72 11.94
CA GLY A 115 -0.42 7.05 13.11
C GLY A 115 -0.41 8.55 13.44
N SER A 116 -1.47 9.01 14.10
CA SER A 116 -1.51 10.35 14.69
C SER A 116 -0.75 10.40 16.01
N ALA A 117 -0.50 11.61 16.54
CA ALA A 117 0.08 11.81 17.87
C ALA A 117 -0.65 11.00 18.96
N ALA A 118 -1.99 10.92 18.91
CA ALA A 118 -2.76 10.13 19.86
C ALA A 118 -2.48 8.62 19.76
N ALA A 119 -2.22 8.10 18.55
CA ALA A 119 -1.79 6.72 18.38
C ALA A 119 -0.37 6.49 18.90
N HIS A 120 0.54 7.46 18.71
CA HIS A 120 1.90 7.40 19.24
C HIS A 120 1.91 7.44 20.77
N ASP A 121 1.12 8.31 21.38
CA ASP A 121 0.95 8.40 22.82
C ASP A 121 0.42 7.07 23.39
N ALA A 122 -0.60 6.47 22.76
CA ALA A 122 -1.13 5.16 23.16
C ALA A 122 -0.10 4.03 23.01
N MET A 123 0.76 4.05 21.98
CA MET A 123 1.87 3.10 21.84
C MET A 123 2.94 3.26 22.96
N GLY A 124 2.96 4.41 23.63
CA GLY A 124 3.79 4.69 24.81
C GLY A 124 3.24 4.11 26.12
N THR A 125 1.96 3.71 26.16
CA THR A 125 1.30 3.15 27.33
C THR A 125 1.11 1.62 27.20
N GLN A 126 0.25 1.05 28.04
CA GLN A 126 -0.21 -0.35 27.95
C GLN A 126 -1.51 -0.50 27.13
N ASP A 127 -1.97 0.60 26.53
CA ASP A 127 -3.19 0.59 25.73
C ASP A 127 -3.02 -0.32 24.51
N ARG A 128 -4.09 -1.04 24.17
CA ARG A 128 -4.19 -1.75 22.90
C ARG A 128 -4.37 -0.73 21.78
N VAL A 129 -3.51 -0.79 20.77
CA VAL A 129 -3.62 -0.02 19.52
C VAL A 129 -3.94 -0.96 18.38
N ILE A 130 -4.83 -0.55 17.48
CA ILE A 130 -5.29 -1.36 16.35
C ILE A 130 -4.71 -0.77 15.07
N LEU A 131 -4.05 -1.59 14.26
CA LEU A 131 -3.56 -1.24 12.93
C LEU A 131 -4.35 -2.03 11.88
N GLY A 132 -4.90 -1.36 10.87
CA GLY A 132 -5.46 -1.97 9.67
C GLY A 132 -4.54 -1.71 8.47
N LEU A 133 -4.13 -2.77 7.80
CA LEU A 133 -3.43 -2.76 6.52
C LEU A 133 -4.43 -3.14 5.44
N ARG A 134 -4.82 -2.14 4.64
CA ARG A 134 -5.79 -2.28 3.56
C ARG A 134 -5.10 -2.60 2.25
N LYS A 135 -5.48 -3.69 1.61
CA LYS A 135 -5.20 -3.95 0.21
C LYS A 135 -6.37 -3.41 -0.60
N GLU A 136 -6.12 -2.37 -1.38
CA GLU A 136 -7.14 -1.80 -2.26
C GLU A 136 -7.66 -2.88 -3.22
N ASP A 137 -8.95 -3.18 -3.12
CA ASP A 137 -9.65 -4.09 -4.01
C ASP A 137 -11.00 -3.51 -4.42
N ARG A 138 -11.63 -4.19 -5.38
CA ARG A 138 -12.89 -3.75 -5.95
C ARG A 138 -14.05 -4.25 -5.12
N THR A 139 -15.07 -3.42 -4.89
CA THR A 139 -16.26 -3.81 -4.11
C THR A 139 -17.02 -4.99 -4.70
N THR A 140 -16.88 -5.25 -6.00
CA THR A 140 -17.54 -6.34 -6.75
C THR A 140 -16.82 -7.69 -6.66
N THR A 141 -15.67 -7.74 -5.98
CA THR A 141 -14.90 -8.97 -5.76
C THR A 141 -15.76 -10.09 -5.15
N GLU A 142 -15.52 -11.33 -5.60
CA GLU A 142 -16.26 -12.52 -5.15
C GLU A 142 -17.79 -12.44 -5.31
N LEU A 143 -18.24 -11.88 -6.44
CA LEU A 143 -19.66 -11.60 -6.75
C LEU A 143 -20.26 -10.53 -5.81
N GLY A 144 -19.42 -9.60 -5.37
CA GLY A 144 -19.76 -8.53 -4.42
C GLY A 144 -19.90 -9.00 -2.97
N ARG A 145 -19.30 -10.13 -2.59
CA ARG A 145 -19.25 -10.61 -1.20
C ARG A 145 -18.01 -10.15 -0.44
N GLY A 146 -17.05 -9.54 -1.14
CA GLY A 146 -15.76 -9.13 -0.61
C GLY A 146 -14.79 -10.28 -0.41
N ASP A 147 -13.53 -9.93 -0.23
CA ASP A 147 -12.45 -10.85 0.10
C ASP A 147 -11.85 -10.49 1.47
N TYR A 148 -11.32 -11.48 2.17
CA TYR A 148 -10.62 -11.30 3.44
C TYR A 148 -9.11 -11.22 3.20
N ASN A 149 -8.69 -10.19 2.46
CA ASN A 149 -7.31 -9.99 2.03
C ASN A 149 -6.60 -8.84 2.76
N ASP A 150 -7.28 -8.20 3.71
CA ASP A 150 -6.71 -7.21 4.60
C ASP A 150 -6.14 -7.87 5.86
N ARG A 151 -5.29 -7.11 6.56
CA ARG A 151 -4.76 -7.52 7.86
C ARG A 151 -5.13 -6.50 8.92
N ILE A 152 -5.72 -6.96 10.01
CA ILE A 152 -5.86 -6.18 11.25
C ILE A 152 -4.86 -6.71 12.28
N VAL A 153 -4.13 -5.83 12.94
CA VAL A 153 -3.15 -6.17 13.97
C VAL A 153 -3.49 -5.41 15.24
N VAL A 154 -3.41 -6.09 16.39
CA VAL A 154 -3.49 -5.43 17.69
C VAL A 154 -2.12 -5.44 18.34
N LEU A 155 -1.63 -4.27 18.73
CA LEU A 155 -0.33 -4.05 19.36
C LEU A 155 -0.50 -3.62 20.81
N TRP A 156 0.39 -4.07 21.69
CA TRP A 156 0.40 -3.66 23.10
C TRP A 156 1.73 -3.88 23.79
N LYS A 157 1.86 -3.28 24.97
CA LYS A 157 2.90 -3.56 25.95
C LYS A 157 2.28 -4.14 27.23
N ASP A 158 2.97 -5.06 27.88
CA ASP A 158 2.60 -5.51 29.24
C ASP A 158 3.12 -4.53 30.32
N ALA A 159 3.01 -4.89 31.60
CA ALA A 159 3.45 -4.04 32.72
C ALA A 159 4.97 -3.97 32.88
N GLU A 160 5.65 -4.99 32.38
CA GLU A 160 7.09 -5.14 32.39
C GLU A 160 7.74 -4.49 31.16
N GLY A 161 6.93 -3.98 30.21
CA GLY A 161 7.38 -3.36 28.97
C GLY A 161 7.63 -4.36 27.83
N GLY A 162 7.26 -5.63 28.01
CA GLY A 162 7.23 -6.63 26.96
C GLY A 162 6.32 -6.19 25.81
N ARG A 163 6.82 -6.31 24.58
CA ARG A 163 6.16 -5.83 23.35
C ARG A 163 5.51 -7.01 22.61
N TYR A 164 4.26 -6.84 22.20
CA TYR A 164 3.50 -7.91 21.56
C TYR A 164 2.58 -7.40 20.45
N ALA A 165 2.49 -8.15 19.36
CA ALA A 165 1.50 -7.99 18.32
C ALA A 165 0.71 -9.28 18.11
N ARG A 166 -0.53 -9.18 17.62
CA ARG A 166 -1.29 -10.32 17.11
C ARG A 166 -2.03 -9.94 15.83
N GLU A 167 -1.81 -10.75 14.80
CA GLU A 167 -2.41 -10.58 13.48
C GLU A 167 -3.77 -11.27 13.37
N PHE A 168 -4.66 -10.64 12.62
CA PHE A 168 -5.94 -11.15 12.14
C PHE A 168 -5.92 -11.02 10.62
N ASN A 169 -5.51 -12.11 9.97
CA ASN A 169 -5.22 -12.18 8.53
C ASN A 169 -6.44 -12.45 7.65
N GLU A 170 -7.59 -12.71 8.27
CA GLU A 170 -8.87 -12.82 7.57
C GLU A 170 -9.70 -11.59 7.93
N ALA A 171 -9.29 -10.41 7.45
CA ALA A 171 -9.98 -9.16 7.70
C ALA A 171 -10.41 -8.49 6.38
N THR A 172 -11.45 -7.66 6.46
CA THR A 172 -11.85 -6.74 5.40
C THR A 172 -11.98 -5.34 5.98
N THR A 173 -11.59 -4.35 5.21
CA THR A 173 -11.75 -2.92 5.47
C THR A 173 -12.47 -2.24 4.31
N GLU A 174 -12.78 -3.01 3.26
CA GLU A 174 -13.55 -2.60 2.09
C GLU A 174 -15.04 -2.91 2.27
N PRO A 175 -15.92 -2.11 1.66
CA PRO A 175 -17.33 -2.43 1.55
C PRO A 175 -17.57 -3.43 0.41
N THR A 176 -18.71 -4.11 0.45
CA THR A 176 -19.04 -5.17 -0.51
C THR A 176 -20.25 -4.82 -1.35
N ALA A 177 -20.15 -5.03 -2.67
CA ALA A 177 -21.15 -4.59 -3.63
C ALA A 177 -22.52 -5.24 -3.47
N GLN A 178 -22.64 -6.36 -2.73
CA GLN A 178 -23.93 -6.96 -2.38
C GLN A 178 -24.85 -6.01 -1.59
N TYR A 179 -24.31 -4.97 -0.96
CA TYR A 179 -25.06 -3.92 -0.27
C TYR A 179 -25.15 -2.61 -1.08
N ASP A 180 -24.59 -2.59 -2.29
CA ASP A 180 -24.54 -1.41 -3.13
C ASP A 180 -25.85 -1.22 -3.91
N ALA A 181 -26.32 0.01 -3.99
CA ALA A 181 -27.49 0.34 -4.78
C ALA A 181 -27.25 0.20 -6.29
N HIS A 182 -26.01 0.38 -6.78
CA HIS A 182 -25.61 0.16 -8.17
C HIS A 182 -25.79 -1.29 -8.63
N ALA A 183 -25.77 -2.27 -7.70
CA ALA A 183 -26.11 -3.66 -7.99
C ALA A 183 -27.63 -3.93 -8.06
N ALA A 184 -28.43 -3.07 -7.44
CA ALA A 184 -29.86 -3.28 -7.20
C ALA A 184 -30.78 -2.47 -8.13
N THR A 185 -30.22 -1.59 -8.97
CA THR A 185 -30.96 -0.87 -10.00
C THR A 185 -31.62 -1.83 -11.01
N ARG A 186 -32.61 -1.32 -11.77
CA ARG A 186 -33.32 -2.12 -12.80
C ARG A 186 -32.34 -2.69 -13.83
N GLN A 187 -31.40 -1.86 -14.27
CA GLN A 187 -30.20 -2.26 -15.00
C GLN A 187 -29.00 -1.92 -14.11
N PRO A 188 -28.24 -2.92 -13.63
CA PRO A 188 -27.04 -2.67 -12.82
C PRO A 188 -26.11 -1.68 -13.51
N SER A 189 -25.38 -0.89 -12.71
CA SER A 189 -24.28 -0.09 -13.24
C SER A 189 -23.25 -0.98 -13.93
N PRO A 190 -22.52 -0.46 -14.94
CA PRO A 190 -21.42 -1.18 -15.57
C PRO A 190 -20.50 -1.80 -14.51
N GLY A 191 -20.26 -3.11 -14.62
CA GLY A 191 -19.42 -3.86 -13.69
C GLY A 191 -20.10 -4.50 -12.49
N PHE A 192 -21.37 -4.23 -12.26
CA PHE A 192 -22.16 -4.81 -11.17
C PHE A 192 -23.07 -5.94 -11.66
N GLU A 193 -22.97 -6.35 -12.92
CA GLU A 193 -23.88 -7.31 -13.57
C GLU A 193 -23.87 -8.67 -12.86
N ASN A 194 -22.71 -9.06 -12.33
CA ASN A 194 -22.50 -10.34 -11.66
C ASN A 194 -22.58 -10.26 -10.13
N VAL A 195 -22.94 -9.11 -9.56
CA VAL A 195 -23.06 -8.93 -8.11
C VAL A 195 -24.32 -9.61 -7.60
N ILE A 196 -24.20 -10.29 -6.46
CA ILE A 196 -25.35 -10.90 -5.78
C ILE A 196 -26.29 -9.80 -5.29
N ARG A 197 -27.52 -9.80 -5.80
CA ARG A 197 -28.52 -8.78 -5.46
C ARG A 197 -29.15 -9.07 -4.09
N LYS A 198 -28.97 -8.15 -3.14
CA LYS A 198 -29.77 -8.12 -1.90
C LYS A 198 -30.87 -7.07 -2.00
N LYS A 199 -31.97 -7.31 -1.29
CA LYS A 199 -33.07 -6.34 -1.17
C LYS A 199 -32.66 -5.10 -0.36
N LYS A 200 -31.78 -5.28 0.62
CA LYS A 200 -31.27 -4.20 1.47
C LYS A 200 -30.01 -3.65 0.82
N THR A 201 -30.04 -2.36 0.49
CA THR A 201 -28.87 -1.59 0.08
C THR A 201 -28.57 -0.50 1.09
N GLU A 202 -27.29 -0.20 1.23
CA GLU A 202 -26.71 0.76 2.16
C GLU A 202 -26.11 1.92 1.36
N GLY A 203 -25.66 2.97 2.04
CA GLY A 203 -25.07 4.13 1.38
C GLY A 203 -25.93 5.39 1.43
N GLU A 204 -25.43 6.45 0.80
CA GLU A 204 -26.07 7.77 0.67
C GLU A 204 -25.92 8.24 -0.77
N ASP A 205 -26.94 8.88 -1.32
CA ASP A 205 -26.87 9.49 -2.65
C ASP A 205 -26.14 10.83 -2.53
N VAL A 206 -24.84 10.85 -2.83
CA VAL A 206 -23.97 12.02 -2.62
C VAL A 206 -23.84 12.89 -3.86
N ASN A 207 -24.22 12.38 -5.03
CA ASN A 207 -24.13 13.06 -6.32
C ASN A 207 -25.51 13.51 -6.87
N GLY A 208 -26.61 13.08 -6.24
CA GLY A 208 -27.98 13.44 -6.61
C GLY A 208 -28.56 12.65 -7.80
N ASP A 209 -28.00 11.50 -8.15
CA ASP A 209 -28.43 10.70 -9.29
C ASP A 209 -29.57 9.71 -8.98
N GLY A 210 -29.98 9.64 -7.71
CA GLY A 210 -31.04 8.75 -7.23
C GLY A 210 -30.57 7.32 -6.88
N VAL A 211 -29.28 7.05 -6.95
CA VAL A 211 -28.62 5.81 -6.51
C VAL A 211 -27.81 6.12 -5.24
N ARG A 212 -27.81 5.19 -4.28
CA ARG A 212 -27.07 5.38 -3.02
C ARG A 212 -25.66 4.84 -3.15
N ASP A 213 -24.69 5.69 -2.86
CA ASP A 213 -23.26 5.41 -2.95
C ASP A 213 -22.78 4.72 -1.67
N LEU A 214 -22.24 3.51 -1.85
CA LEU A 214 -21.64 2.75 -0.78
C LEU A 214 -20.39 3.47 -0.27
N GLY A 215 -20.12 3.39 1.03
CA GLY A 215 -19.04 4.17 1.65
C GLY A 215 -18.05 3.33 2.43
N ARG A 216 -16.81 3.80 2.53
CA ARG A 216 -15.75 3.22 3.36
C ARG A 216 -15.05 4.28 4.19
N LEU A 217 -14.37 3.87 5.26
CA LEU A 217 -13.47 4.75 6.01
C LEU A 217 -12.25 5.11 5.15
N THR A 218 -11.85 6.38 5.18
CA THR A 218 -10.54 6.79 4.63
C THR A 218 -9.41 6.29 5.52
N GLU A 219 -8.20 6.26 4.96
CA GLU A 219 -6.97 6.15 5.75
C GLU A 219 -6.89 7.21 6.87
N GLY A 220 -6.07 6.91 7.88
CA GLY A 220 -5.77 7.77 9.03
C GLY A 220 -6.09 7.11 10.38
N THR A 221 -5.92 7.89 11.46
CA THR A 221 -6.27 7.44 12.81
C THR A 221 -7.70 7.82 13.18
N THR A 222 -8.44 6.88 13.77
CA THR A 222 -9.78 7.08 14.32
C THR A 222 -9.82 6.58 15.75
N GLU A 223 -10.22 7.44 16.70
CA GLU A 223 -10.51 6.97 18.06
C GLU A 223 -11.80 6.16 18.02
N MET A 224 -11.72 4.91 18.46
CA MET A 224 -12.83 3.97 18.55
C MET A 224 -13.28 3.83 20.01
N ARG A 225 -14.57 3.54 20.21
CA ARG A 225 -15.17 3.22 21.50
C ARG A 225 -16.03 1.97 21.40
N ALA A 226 -16.28 1.37 22.57
CA ALA A 226 -17.19 0.24 22.71
C ALA A 226 -18.60 0.58 22.16
N ALA A 227 -19.15 -0.39 21.44
CA ALA A 227 -20.49 -0.37 20.89
C ALA A 227 -21.02 -1.80 20.79
N THR A 228 -22.18 -1.96 20.15
CA THR A 228 -22.72 -3.27 19.81
C THR A 228 -23.05 -3.37 18.33
N HIS A 229 -22.97 -4.59 17.79
CA HIS A 229 -23.43 -4.94 16.46
C HIS A 229 -24.58 -5.96 16.56
N PRO A 230 -25.73 -5.71 15.91
CA PRO A 230 -26.87 -6.63 15.97
C PRO A 230 -26.53 -7.93 15.27
N ARG A 231 -26.99 -9.06 15.83
CA ARG A 231 -26.90 -10.36 15.17
C ARG A 231 -28.29 -10.93 14.96
N ARG A 232 -28.48 -11.51 13.78
CA ARG A 232 -29.71 -12.25 13.49
C ARG A 232 -29.82 -13.44 14.43
N ASP A 233 -30.95 -13.57 15.11
CA ASP A 233 -31.28 -14.70 15.99
C ASP A 233 -30.28 -14.91 17.17
N HIS A 234 -29.49 -13.89 17.51
CA HIS A 234 -28.54 -13.89 18.62
C HIS A 234 -28.53 -12.52 19.33
N PRO A 235 -28.05 -12.44 20.60
CA PRO A 235 -27.82 -11.16 21.26
C PRO A 235 -26.85 -10.27 20.46
N ALA A 236 -27.03 -8.95 20.57
CA ALA A 236 -26.08 -8.00 20.00
C ALA A 236 -24.69 -8.24 20.60
N GLU A 237 -23.68 -8.32 19.75
CA GLU A 237 -22.31 -8.60 20.17
C GLU A 237 -21.50 -7.31 20.32
N PHE A 238 -20.41 -7.36 21.09
CA PHE A 238 -19.50 -6.23 21.25
C PHE A 238 -18.91 -5.85 19.90
N ALA A 239 -18.80 -4.55 19.66
CA ALA A 239 -18.17 -3.97 18.48
C ALA A 239 -17.42 -2.70 18.86
N LEU A 240 -16.59 -2.22 17.94
CA LEU A 240 -15.96 -0.91 18.04
C LEU A 240 -16.58 0.04 17.03
N ARG A 241 -16.71 1.32 17.36
CA ARG A 241 -17.17 2.37 16.43
C ARG A 241 -16.43 3.68 16.69
N PRO A 242 -16.38 4.62 15.72
CA PRO A 242 -15.84 5.95 15.94
C PRO A 242 -16.46 6.62 17.18
N SER A 243 -15.61 7.25 18.00
CA SER A 243 -16.07 8.04 19.13
C SER A 243 -16.77 9.30 18.67
N SER A 244 -17.60 9.90 19.52
CA SER A 244 -18.25 11.18 19.19
C SER A 244 -17.22 12.28 18.89
N ALA A 245 -16.07 12.27 19.57
CA ALA A 245 -14.98 13.22 19.29
C ALA A 245 -14.36 12.98 17.91
N ALA A 246 -14.14 11.71 17.54
CA ALA A 246 -13.65 11.36 16.20
C ALA A 246 -14.64 11.78 15.10
N VAL A 247 -15.94 11.60 15.32
CA VAL A 247 -17.00 12.04 14.39
C VAL A 247 -16.98 13.56 14.22
N ILE A 248 -16.93 14.32 15.31
CA ILE A 248 -16.90 15.80 15.26
C ILE A 248 -15.63 16.31 14.54
N ALA A 249 -14.48 15.69 14.77
CA ALA A 249 -13.22 16.07 14.14
C ALA A 249 -13.01 15.45 12.74
N GLY A 250 -13.94 14.62 12.29
CA GLY A 250 -13.78 13.69 11.19
C GLY A 250 -14.08 14.26 9.80
N ALA A 251 -13.65 15.49 9.52
CA ALA A 251 -13.88 16.09 8.20
C ALA A 251 -13.24 15.25 7.08
N ARG A 252 -14.00 14.95 6.02
CA ARG A 252 -13.55 14.16 4.85
C ARG A 252 -12.89 12.82 5.22
N ARG A 253 -13.53 12.04 6.08
CA ARG A 253 -13.04 10.74 6.58
C ARG A 253 -13.86 9.53 6.09
N VAL A 254 -14.75 9.76 5.13
CA VAL A 254 -15.53 8.75 4.43
C VAL A 254 -15.35 8.95 2.93
N GLU A 255 -15.01 7.87 2.22
CA GLU A 255 -15.02 7.82 0.76
C GLU A 255 -16.30 7.12 0.31
N ARG A 256 -16.86 7.57 -0.81
CA ARG A 256 -18.07 7.02 -1.43
C ARG A 256 -17.77 6.77 -2.90
N ASP A 257 -18.24 5.65 -3.42
CA ASP A 257 -18.18 5.30 -4.85
C ASP A 257 -19.25 6.09 -5.63
N SER A 258 -19.06 7.42 -5.68
CA SER A 258 -20.03 8.36 -6.27
C SER A 258 -20.12 8.28 -7.79
N ASN A 259 -19.26 7.49 -8.43
CA ASN A 259 -19.34 7.22 -9.87
C ASN A 259 -19.82 5.79 -10.17
N GLY A 260 -19.99 4.95 -9.14
CA GLY A 260 -20.57 3.62 -9.23
C GLY A 260 -19.74 2.63 -10.06
N ASP A 261 -18.41 2.71 -10.02
CA ASP A 261 -17.52 1.78 -10.73
C ASP A 261 -16.91 0.68 -9.83
N GLY A 262 -17.19 0.74 -8.54
CA GLY A 262 -16.73 -0.19 -7.52
C GLY A 262 -15.34 0.10 -6.97
N TRP A 263 -14.78 1.28 -7.27
CA TRP A 263 -13.51 1.78 -6.73
C TRP A 263 -13.71 3.11 -6.01
N PHE A 264 -12.79 3.41 -5.08
CA PHE A 264 -12.79 4.67 -4.35
C PHE A 264 -11.53 5.46 -4.71
N ASP A 265 -11.66 6.47 -5.56
CA ASP A 265 -10.52 7.29 -6.00
C ASP A 265 -10.92 8.73 -6.42
N ALA A 266 -9.99 9.51 -6.97
CA ALA A 266 -10.22 10.92 -7.28
C ALA A 266 -11.32 11.18 -8.30
N ARG A 267 -11.80 10.16 -9.00
CA ARG A 267 -12.95 10.27 -9.91
C ARG A 267 -14.26 10.38 -9.13
N ASP A 268 -14.26 10.05 -7.85
CA ASP A 268 -15.34 10.31 -6.92
C ASP A 268 -15.40 11.77 -6.49
N THR A 269 -15.67 12.65 -7.45
CA THR A 269 -15.65 14.10 -7.28
C THR A 269 -16.59 14.63 -6.19
N HIS A 270 -17.60 13.84 -5.79
CA HIS A 270 -18.53 14.12 -4.69
C HIS A 270 -18.42 13.11 -3.54
N GLY A 271 -17.48 12.17 -3.62
CA GLY A 271 -17.43 10.99 -2.75
C GLY A 271 -16.87 11.22 -1.35
N MET A 272 -16.25 12.37 -1.09
CA MET A 272 -15.61 12.64 0.19
C MET A 272 -16.57 13.30 1.18
N GLN A 273 -16.98 12.54 2.21
CA GLN A 273 -17.89 12.97 3.26
C GLN A 273 -17.24 12.99 4.64
N ASP A 274 -17.89 13.68 5.58
CA ASP A 274 -17.49 13.69 6.99
C ASP A 274 -17.80 12.36 7.67
N LEU A 275 -16.98 12.02 8.67
CA LEU A 275 -17.15 10.82 9.48
C LEU A 275 -18.49 10.82 10.18
N ASN A 276 -19.12 9.65 10.23
CA ASN A 276 -20.30 9.40 11.04
C ASN A 276 -20.08 8.15 11.91
N SER A 277 -21.10 7.80 12.70
CA SER A 277 -20.99 6.70 13.68
C SER A 277 -21.48 5.33 13.16
N THR A 278 -21.72 5.19 11.85
CA THR A 278 -22.26 3.94 11.26
C THR A 278 -21.18 2.89 11.02
N PHE A 279 -19.93 3.33 10.79
CA PHE A 279 -18.76 2.46 10.63
C PHE A 279 -18.42 1.74 11.93
N LYS A 280 -18.13 0.44 11.83
CA LYS A 280 -17.79 -0.41 12.99
C LYS A 280 -16.72 -1.42 12.64
N ILE A 281 -15.97 -1.89 13.65
CA ILE A 281 -15.28 -3.18 13.59
C ILE A 281 -16.21 -4.24 14.18
N HIS A 282 -16.60 -5.24 13.39
CA HIS A 282 -17.48 -6.33 13.83
C HIS A 282 -17.17 -7.69 13.18
N ARG A 283 -17.90 -8.74 13.58
CA ARG A 283 -17.72 -10.07 13.00
C ARG A 283 -18.17 -10.11 11.55
N GLY A 284 -17.36 -10.72 10.71
CA GLY A 284 -17.80 -11.16 9.38
C GLY A 284 -18.09 -12.67 9.35
N SER A 285 -18.84 -13.12 8.35
CA SER A 285 -19.13 -14.54 8.17
C SER A 285 -17.96 -15.30 7.52
N SER A 286 -17.98 -16.63 7.55
CA SER A 286 -16.87 -17.44 7.02
C SER A 286 -16.65 -17.37 5.50
N ARG A 287 -17.66 -16.96 4.72
CA ARG A 287 -17.61 -16.90 3.24
C ARG A 287 -18.22 -15.62 2.66
N ASN A 288 -18.41 -14.64 3.51
CA ASN A 288 -18.98 -13.35 3.17
C ASN A 288 -18.47 -12.36 4.20
N THR A 289 -17.87 -11.26 3.76
CA THR A 289 -17.31 -10.31 4.71
C THR A 289 -18.39 -9.55 5.46
N ASP A 290 -19.62 -9.52 4.92
CA ASP A 290 -20.79 -8.83 5.45
C ASP A 290 -20.55 -7.33 5.71
N SER A 291 -19.57 -6.74 5.01
CA SER A 291 -19.24 -5.33 5.13
C SER A 291 -20.05 -4.47 4.17
N ALA A 292 -20.78 -3.49 4.72
CA ALA A 292 -21.34 -2.37 3.97
C ALA A 292 -20.54 -1.07 4.19
N GLY A 293 -19.25 -1.20 4.51
CA GLY A 293 -18.35 -0.09 4.90
C GLY A 293 -17.65 -0.32 6.23
N CYS A 294 -18.16 -1.26 7.04
CA CYS A 294 -17.55 -1.70 8.28
C CYS A 294 -16.22 -2.43 8.05
N GLN A 295 -15.43 -2.55 9.10
CA GLN A 295 -14.27 -3.41 9.15
C GLN A 295 -14.74 -4.74 9.71
N THR A 296 -14.45 -5.86 9.06
CA THR A 296 -14.88 -7.16 9.57
C THR A 296 -13.75 -8.15 9.70
N ILE A 297 -13.87 -9.01 10.70
CA ILE A 297 -12.91 -10.10 10.95
C ILE A 297 -13.66 -11.41 10.75
N GLY A 298 -13.16 -12.20 9.81
CA GLY A 298 -13.67 -13.50 9.40
C GLY A 298 -13.04 -14.66 10.18
N GLY A 299 -13.04 -15.84 9.55
CA GLY A 299 -12.35 -17.04 10.06
C GLY A 299 -12.84 -17.60 11.39
N GLY A 300 -13.95 -17.07 11.93
CA GLY A 300 -14.35 -17.36 13.32
C GLY A 300 -13.39 -16.78 14.36
N LYS A 301 -12.52 -15.81 13.99
CA LYS A 301 -11.49 -15.22 14.87
C LYS A 301 -11.93 -13.97 15.61
N TYR A 302 -13.18 -13.54 15.42
CA TYR A 302 -13.67 -12.29 16.02
C TYR A 302 -13.72 -12.34 17.57
N ASP A 303 -13.99 -13.51 18.16
CA ASP A 303 -13.98 -13.63 19.63
C ASP A 303 -12.58 -13.46 20.20
N ASP A 304 -11.57 -14.09 19.60
CA ASP A 304 -10.16 -13.89 19.91
C ASP A 304 -9.73 -12.41 19.77
N PHE A 305 -10.25 -11.72 18.74
CA PHE A 305 -10.00 -10.29 18.54
C PHE A 305 -10.56 -9.46 19.68
N ILE A 306 -11.81 -9.68 20.07
CA ILE A 306 -12.46 -8.91 21.14
C ILE A 306 -11.84 -9.21 22.50
N GLU A 307 -11.48 -10.46 22.79
CA GLU A 307 -10.73 -10.79 24.00
C GLU A 307 -9.43 -10.00 24.08
N LEU A 308 -8.68 -9.93 22.97
CA LEU A 308 -7.41 -9.23 22.92
C LEU A 308 -7.55 -7.72 23.03
N VAL A 309 -8.47 -7.12 22.28
CA VAL A 309 -8.77 -5.67 22.31
C VAL A 309 -9.13 -5.22 23.72
N ARG A 310 -9.82 -6.07 24.47
CA ARG A 310 -10.26 -5.81 25.85
C ARG A 310 -9.26 -6.29 26.91
N GLY A 311 -8.06 -6.70 26.49
CA GLY A 311 -7.05 -7.28 27.36
C GLY A 311 -6.38 -6.31 28.33
N THR A 312 -6.58 -4.99 28.18
CA THR A 312 -6.05 -3.96 29.10
C THR A 312 -7.16 -3.47 30.02
N PRO A 313 -7.10 -3.73 31.35
CA PRO A 313 -8.12 -3.29 32.29
C PRO A 313 -8.29 -1.77 32.30
N GLY A 314 -9.55 -1.32 32.24
CA GLY A 314 -9.88 0.11 32.29
C GLY A 314 -9.79 0.85 30.95
N GLN A 315 -9.17 0.26 29.92
CA GLN A 315 -9.17 0.85 28.58
C GLN A 315 -10.60 0.88 28.00
N ASN A 316 -11.04 2.07 27.59
CA ASN A 316 -12.40 2.29 27.06
C ASN A 316 -12.43 3.05 25.72
N SER A 317 -11.26 3.42 25.20
CA SER A 317 -11.05 3.92 23.84
C SER A 317 -9.82 3.26 23.22
N TRP A 318 -9.81 3.16 21.90
CA TRP A 318 -8.75 2.52 21.12
C TRP A 318 -8.39 3.40 19.93
N GLN A 319 -7.10 3.60 19.67
CA GLN A 319 -6.66 4.25 18.44
C GLN A 319 -6.63 3.20 17.33
N TYR A 320 -7.44 3.40 16.29
CA TYR A 320 -7.43 2.58 15.08
C TYR A 320 -6.72 3.34 13.96
N VAL A 321 -5.52 2.88 13.61
CA VAL A 321 -4.74 3.41 12.48
C VAL A 321 -5.06 2.56 11.27
N LEU A 322 -5.62 3.16 10.22
CA LEU A 322 -5.91 2.49 8.95
C LEU A 322 -5.02 3.10 7.87
N THR A 323 -4.32 2.27 7.11
CA THR A 323 -3.53 2.70 5.96
C THR A 323 -3.62 1.68 4.84
N SER A 324 -3.62 2.15 3.60
CA SER A 324 -3.51 1.28 2.45
C SER A 324 -2.07 0.82 2.27
N VAL A 325 -1.89 -0.37 1.74
CA VAL A 325 -0.57 -0.90 1.44
C VAL A 325 -0.17 -0.55 0.02
N ALA A 326 1.11 -0.30 -0.20
CA ALA A 326 1.66 -0.21 -1.54
C ALA A 326 1.37 -1.54 -2.28
N PRO A 327 0.93 -1.50 -3.56
CA PRO A 327 0.83 -2.73 -4.35
C PRO A 327 2.21 -3.39 -4.37
N GLY A 328 2.27 -4.64 -3.90
CA GLY A 328 3.53 -5.32 -3.59
C GLY A 328 4.50 -5.31 -4.77
N GLN A 329 5.71 -4.80 -4.54
CA GLN A 329 6.78 -4.90 -5.52
C GLN A 329 7.29 -6.35 -5.62
N VAL A 330 7.32 -6.89 -6.84
CA VAL A 330 8.09 -8.10 -7.16
C VAL A 330 9.57 -7.69 -7.28
N ARG A 331 10.44 -8.26 -6.43
CA ARG A 331 11.89 -7.99 -6.40
C ARG A 331 12.65 -8.77 -7.49
N GLU A 332 13.59 -8.11 -8.17
CA GLU A 332 14.60 -8.74 -9.05
C GLU A 332 15.98 -8.89 -8.39
N ARG A 333 16.76 -9.89 -8.84
CA ARG A 333 18.12 -10.24 -8.41
C ARG A 333 19.20 -9.76 -9.42
N GLY A 334 20.13 -8.94 -8.91
CA GLY A 334 21.57 -8.76 -9.21
C GLY A 334 22.25 -9.11 -10.56
N GLY A 335 23.04 -8.14 -11.07
CA GLY A 335 24.47 -8.37 -11.41
C GLY A 335 25.02 -7.97 -12.80
N GLN A 336 25.73 -6.83 -12.85
CA GLN A 336 26.94 -6.47 -13.65
C GLN A 336 26.83 -5.75 -15.03
N GLU A 337 27.63 -4.67 -15.15
CA GLU A 337 27.74 -3.66 -16.24
C GLU A 337 28.35 -4.16 -17.56
N VAL A 338 27.86 -3.68 -18.74
CA VAL A 338 28.58 -2.99 -19.86
C VAL A 338 27.56 -2.37 -20.88
N SER A 339 27.86 -1.21 -21.49
CA SER A 339 27.13 -0.51 -22.58
C SER A 339 27.49 -1.02 -24.00
N PRO A 340 26.58 -0.91 -25.02
CA PRO A 340 26.47 0.32 -25.83
C PRO A 340 25.01 0.79 -26.09
N ALA A 341 24.90 2.00 -26.64
CA ALA A 341 23.78 2.93 -26.56
C ALA A 341 22.70 2.83 -27.66
N ALA A 342 21.60 3.54 -27.38
CA ALA A 342 20.54 4.05 -28.27
C ALA A 342 19.49 3.08 -28.85
N THR A 343 19.67 1.76 -28.86
CA THR A 343 18.62 0.84 -29.37
C THR A 343 17.68 0.29 -28.28
N GLU A 344 18.02 0.50 -27.01
CA GLU A 344 17.26 0.00 -25.85
C GLU A 344 16.59 1.12 -25.03
N ASP A 345 16.16 2.22 -25.67
CA ASP A 345 15.33 3.22 -25.00
C ASP A 345 13.85 3.01 -25.38
N PRO A 346 12.97 2.67 -24.43
CA PRO A 346 11.54 2.51 -24.67
C PRO A 346 10.85 3.76 -25.24
N ARG A 347 11.47 4.94 -25.15
CA ARG A 347 10.95 6.16 -25.77
C ARG A 347 11.15 6.20 -27.30
N LEU A 348 11.97 5.30 -27.86
CA LEU A 348 12.24 5.26 -29.29
C LEU A 348 11.28 4.31 -30.02
N PRO A 349 10.74 4.70 -31.20
CA PRO A 349 9.79 3.88 -31.96
C PRO A 349 10.25 2.48 -32.34
N SER A 350 11.56 2.25 -32.39
CA SER A 350 12.16 0.95 -32.69
C SER A 350 12.14 -0.03 -31.52
N HIS A 351 11.79 0.41 -30.31
CA HIS A 351 11.81 -0.42 -29.10
C HIS A 351 10.52 -1.23 -28.93
N ARG A 352 10.64 -2.47 -28.45
CA ARG A 352 9.48 -3.37 -28.27
C ARG A 352 8.45 -2.85 -27.24
N ASP A 353 8.93 -2.21 -26.18
CA ASP A 353 8.09 -1.64 -25.12
C ASP A 353 7.61 -0.22 -25.48
N HIS A 354 7.96 0.30 -26.66
CA HIS A 354 7.57 1.66 -27.09
C HIS A 354 6.07 1.91 -27.09
N PRO A 355 5.20 0.99 -27.58
CA PRO A 355 3.76 1.24 -27.56
C PRO A 355 3.21 1.43 -26.14
N LEU A 356 3.68 0.63 -25.18
CA LEU A 356 3.27 0.71 -23.78
C LEU A 356 3.84 1.96 -23.09
N GLN A 357 5.11 2.29 -23.34
CA GLN A 357 5.72 3.53 -22.88
C GLN A 357 4.95 4.75 -23.40
N GLN A 358 4.61 4.76 -24.69
CA GLN A 358 3.91 5.86 -25.33
C GLN A 358 2.51 6.05 -24.75
N GLN A 359 1.80 4.96 -24.50
CA GLN A 359 0.49 4.95 -23.83
C GLN A 359 0.54 5.61 -22.44
N ILE A 360 1.53 5.23 -21.62
CA ILE A 360 1.73 5.82 -20.30
C ILE A 360 2.09 7.30 -20.40
N SER A 361 3.03 7.66 -21.29
CA SER A 361 3.42 9.05 -21.53
C SER A 361 2.24 9.91 -22.00
N GLN A 362 1.38 9.39 -22.87
CA GLN A 362 0.16 10.08 -23.30
C GLN A 362 -0.83 10.27 -22.14
N GLY A 363 -1.02 9.26 -21.29
CA GLY A 363 -1.84 9.38 -20.08
C GLY A 363 -1.32 10.44 -19.12
N LEU A 364 -0.01 10.48 -18.88
CA LEU A 364 0.64 11.52 -18.07
C LEU A 364 0.48 12.92 -18.67
N ARG A 365 0.62 13.07 -19.99
CA ARG A 365 0.34 14.34 -20.69
C ARG A 365 -1.10 14.79 -20.51
N ALA A 366 -2.06 13.87 -20.54
CA ALA A 366 -3.48 14.20 -20.35
C ALA A 366 -3.80 14.71 -18.94
N MET A 367 -3.00 14.35 -17.92
CA MET A 367 -3.18 14.87 -16.56
C MET A 367 -2.75 16.33 -16.39
N GLY A 368 -1.92 16.87 -17.29
CA GLY A 368 -1.48 18.26 -17.25
C GLY A 368 -0.44 18.59 -16.15
N GLY A 369 -0.04 19.85 -16.09
CA GLY A 369 0.93 20.35 -15.11
C GLY A 369 2.30 19.66 -15.21
N ALA A 370 2.94 19.42 -14.06
CA ALA A 370 4.25 18.77 -13.99
C ALA A 370 4.28 17.37 -14.62
N TYR A 371 3.15 16.66 -14.65
CA TYR A 371 3.07 15.35 -15.29
C TYR A 371 3.15 15.42 -16.81
N ALA A 372 2.61 16.49 -17.42
CA ALA A 372 2.73 16.70 -18.85
C ALA A 372 4.11 17.18 -19.28
N GLU A 373 4.74 18.01 -18.44
CA GLU A 373 6.11 18.51 -18.67
C GLU A 373 7.15 17.38 -18.64
N HIS A 374 6.99 16.43 -17.72
CA HIS A 374 7.93 15.32 -17.52
C HIS A 374 7.40 13.97 -18.01
N ALA A 375 6.38 13.96 -18.86
CA ALA A 375 5.65 12.74 -19.22
C ALA A 375 6.53 11.60 -19.75
N ASP A 376 7.53 11.90 -20.59
CA ASP A 376 8.42 10.88 -21.14
C ASP A 376 9.40 10.32 -20.10
N GLU A 377 9.82 11.14 -19.13
CA GLU A 377 10.69 10.73 -18.02
C GLU A 377 9.90 9.86 -17.02
N TYR A 378 8.76 10.37 -16.59
CA TYR A 378 7.84 9.71 -15.67
C TYR A 378 7.29 8.40 -16.22
N SER A 379 7.07 8.32 -17.53
CA SER A 379 6.59 7.10 -18.17
C SER A 379 7.57 5.93 -18.04
N LEU A 380 8.87 6.17 -17.89
CA LEU A 380 9.87 5.09 -17.71
C LEU A 380 9.72 4.45 -16.33
N VAL A 381 9.51 5.26 -15.29
CA VAL A 381 9.26 4.78 -13.92
C VAL A 381 7.99 3.94 -13.89
N MET A 382 6.93 4.46 -14.50
CA MET A 382 5.63 3.79 -14.55
C MET A 382 5.63 2.55 -15.44
N LEU A 383 6.41 2.53 -16.53
CA LEU A 383 6.55 1.37 -17.41
C LEU A 383 7.15 0.17 -16.66
N LEU A 384 8.09 0.41 -15.75
CA LEU A 384 8.66 -0.64 -14.91
C LEU A 384 7.58 -1.29 -14.03
N GLU A 385 6.76 -0.47 -13.37
CA GLU A 385 5.66 -0.93 -12.53
C GLU A 385 4.57 -1.63 -13.35
N ALA A 386 4.25 -1.12 -14.54
CA ALA A 386 3.30 -1.74 -15.46
C ALA A 386 3.73 -3.16 -15.84
N LYS A 387 5.01 -3.33 -16.21
CA LYS A 387 5.58 -4.62 -16.61
C LYS A 387 5.66 -5.59 -15.44
N ALA A 388 6.08 -5.11 -14.27
CA ALA A 388 6.13 -5.93 -13.05
C ALA A 388 4.75 -6.48 -12.66
N ALA A 389 3.70 -5.69 -12.89
CA ALA A 389 2.31 -6.08 -12.66
C ALA A 389 1.67 -6.86 -13.84
N GLY A 390 2.41 -7.10 -14.93
CA GLY A 390 1.93 -7.86 -16.09
C GLY A 390 0.96 -7.11 -17.01
N LEU A 391 0.92 -5.77 -16.96
CA LEU A 391 0.15 -4.98 -17.91
C LEU A 391 0.77 -5.07 -19.31
N THR A 392 -0.08 -5.27 -20.32
CA THR A 392 0.29 -5.39 -21.74
C THR A 392 -0.06 -4.15 -22.55
N ARG A 393 -0.96 -3.32 -22.03
CA ARG A 393 -1.30 -1.98 -22.52
C ARG A 393 -1.71 -1.10 -21.35
N VAL A 394 -1.58 0.21 -21.48
CA VAL A 394 -2.14 1.20 -20.56
C VAL A 394 -3.10 2.07 -21.35
N ASP A 395 -4.38 1.95 -21.07
CA ASP A 395 -5.40 2.73 -21.74
C ASP A 395 -5.54 4.12 -21.09
N GLN A 396 -5.39 4.23 -19.75
CA GLN A 396 -5.52 5.50 -19.01
C GLN A 396 -4.62 5.58 -17.76
N VAL A 397 -4.34 6.81 -17.28
CA VAL A 397 -3.60 7.09 -16.03
C VAL A 397 -4.45 8.00 -15.14
N VAL A 398 -4.66 7.64 -13.86
CA VAL A 398 -5.60 8.32 -12.94
C VAL A 398 -4.98 8.56 -11.56
N ALA A 399 -5.28 9.69 -10.90
CA ALA A 399 -4.78 10.00 -9.56
C ALA A 399 -5.68 9.47 -8.42
N SER A 400 -5.11 9.18 -7.24
CA SER A 400 -5.83 8.87 -6.00
C SER A 400 -6.43 10.13 -5.35
N ASN A 401 -7.46 9.94 -4.51
CA ASN A 401 -8.02 11.00 -3.68
C ASN A 401 -6.96 11.62 -2.73
N PRO A 402 -7.09 12.92 -2.36
CA PRO A 402 -6.21 13.54 -1.37
C PRO A 402 -6.45 12.94 0.04
N VAL A 403 -5.37 12.53 0.70
CA VAL A 403 -5.37 12.13 2.12
C VAL A 403 -4.98 13.33 2.98
N ARG A 404 -5.58 13.46 4.17
CA ARG A 404 -5.47 14.61 5.11
C ARG A 404 -4.08 15.30 5.14
N GLY A 405 -3.98 16.49 4.55
CA GLY A 405 -2.75 17.30 4.50
C GLY A 405 -1.85 17.08 3.27
N GLY A 406 -2.12 16.05 2.46
CA GLY A 406 -1.51 15.81 1.16
C GLY A 406 -2.35 16.36 0.01
N ALA A 407 -1.71 16.64 -1.13
CA ALA A 407 -2.38 16.98 -2.38
C ALA A 407 -3.02 15.73 -3.01
N ALA A 408 -3.99 15.92 -3.91
CA ALA A 408 -4.52 14.83 -4.72
C ALA A 408 -3.39 14.21 -5.58
N GLY A 409 -3.44 12.89 -5.79
CA GLY A 409 -2.43 12.17 -6.56
C GLY A 409 -1.20 11.75 -5.78
N GLU A 410 -1.31 11.35 -4.50
CA GLU A 410 -0.23 10.63 -3.82
C GLU A 410 0.08 9.29 -4.52
N THR A 411 -0.93 8.66 -5.12
CA THR A 411 -0.81 7.48 -5.98
C THR A 411 -1.43 7.75 -7.36
N LEU A 412 -0.78 7.28 -8.43
CA LEU A 412 -1.27 7.26 -9.81
C LEU A 412 -1.55 5.81 -10.23
N PHE A 413 -2.75 5.53 -10.73
CA PHE A 413 -3.16 4.24 -11.24
C PHE A 413 -2.95 4.15 -12.75
N LEU A 414 -2.19 3.14 -13.20
CA LEU A 414 -2.13 2.69 -14.59
C LEU A 414 -3.29 1.75 -14.86
N VAL A 415 -4.13 2.08 -15.84
CA VAL A 415 -5.37 1.34 -16.13
C VAL A 415 -5.28 0.64 -17.48
N GLN A 416 -5.53 -0.66 -17.51
CA GLN A 416 -5.70 -1.47 -18.72
C GLN A 416 -7.17 -1.86 -18.88
N GLY A 417 -7.89 -1.16 -19.75
CA GLY A 417 -9.32 -1.28 -20.03
C GLY A 417 -9.99 0.10 -20.10
N SER A 418 -11.29 0.13 -20.40
CA SER A 418 -12.05 1.38 -20.29
C SER A 418 -12.15 1.79 -18.82
N LEU A 419 -12.13 3.09 -18.49
CA LEU A 419 -12.40 3.54 -17.11
C LEU A 419 -13.81 3.19 -16.63
N THR A 420 -14.74 3.03 -17.57
CA THR A 420 -16.10 2.58 -17.32
C THR A 420 -16.27 1.06 -17.48
N ASP A 421 -15.21 0.36 -17.91
CA ASP A 421 -15.13 -1.10 -17.89
C ASP A 421 -14.36 -1.51 -16.64
N PRO A 422 -15.04 -2.01 -15.63
CA PRO A 422 -14.41 -2.13 -14.34
C PRO A 422 -13.85 -3.54 -14.10
N ALA A 423 -13.82 -4.38 -15.15
CA ALA A 423 -12.85 -5.46 -15.28
C ALA A 423 -11.45 -4.95 -15.71
N ALA A 424 -11.30 -3.64 -15.94
CA ALA A 424 -10.00 -3.04 -16.22
C ALA A 424 -9.01 -3.30 -15.08
N GLN A 425 -7.81 -3.75 -15.43
CA GLN A 425 -6.72 -3.94 -14.46
C GLN A 425 -6.16 -2.58 -14.06
N ARG A 426 -5.80 -2.42 -12.78
CA ARG A 426 -5.22 -1.17 -12.27
C ARG A 426 -3.96 -1.45 -11.46
N VAL A 427 -2.95 -0.62 -11.64
CA VAL A 427 -1.67 -0.71 -10.91
C VAL A 427 -1.35 0.66 -10.34
N GLY A 428 -1.34 0.77 -9.01
CA GLY A 428 -0.99 2.01 -8.32
C GLY A 428 0.52 2.26 -8.31
N VAL A 429 0.94 3.49 -8.59
CA VAL A 429 2.32 3.95 -8.60
C VAL A 429 2.38 5.27 -7.83
N ASN A 430 3.23 5.36 -6.80
CA ASN A 430 3.34 6.60 -6.01
C ASN A 430 3.82 7.79 -6.86
N ALA A 431 3.16 8.94 -6.78
CA ALA A 431 3.50 10.09 -7.62
C ALA A 431 4.81 10.78 -7.25
N ALA A 432 5.17 10.82 -5.95
CA ALA A 432 6.47 11.33 -5.53
C ALA A 432 7.61 10.42 -6.03
N LYS A 433 7.38 9.10 -6.08
CA LYS A 433 8.31 8.17 -6.73
C LYS A 433 8.54 8.55 -8.18
N ILE A 434 7.48 8.84 -8.91
CA ILE A 434 7.55 9.23 -10.32
C ILE A 434 8.34 10.54 -10.49
N ALA A 435 8.06 11.53 -9.66
CA ALA A 435 8.72 12.84 -9.71
C ALA A 435 10.20 12.83 -9.31
N GLU A 436 10.60 11.91 -8.43
CA GLU A 436 11.93 11.90 -7.83
C GLU A 436 12.86 10.83 -8.41
N THR A 437 12.31 9.79 -9.04
CA THR A 437 13.13 8.72 -9.64
C THR A 437 13.85 9.26 -10.85
N ASN A 438 15.19 9.15 -10.86
CA ASN A 438 15.96 9.51 -12.04
C ASN A 438 15.54 8.62 -13.22
N ALA A 439 15.01 9.24 -14.28
CA ALA A 439 14.61 8.58 -15.51
C ALA A 439 15.72 7.69 -16.10
N GLU A 440 16.99 8.06 -15.92
CA GLU A 440 18.14 7.26 -16.35
C GLU A 440 18.27 5.95 -15.56
N ALA A 441 17.94 5.95 -14.26
CA ALA A 441 17.96 4.73 -13.44
C ALA A 441 16.83 3.78 -13.85
N SER A 442 15.62 4.30 -14.09
CA SER A 442 14.52 3.50 -14.63
C SER A 442 14.83 2.96 -16.03
N LEU A 443 15.49 3.76 -16.86
CA LEU A 443 15.96 3.33 -18.18
C LEU A 443 16.97 2.18 -18.07
N GLN A 444 17.95 2.27 -17.18
CA GLN A 444 18.93 1.20 -16.95
C GLN A 444 18.27 -0.10 -16.47
N GLU A 445 17.27 0.00 -15.59
CA GLU A 445 16.52 -1.16 -15.10
C GLU A 445 15.71 -1.83 -16.23
N LEU A 446 15.00 -1.03 -17.03
CA LEU A 446 14.24 -1.52 -18.19
C LEU A 446 15.15 -2.18 -19.23
N GLN A 447 16.36 -1.66 -19.41
CA GLN A 447 17.39 -2.26 -20.26
C GLN A 447 17.85 -3.61 -19.71
N ARG A 448 18.05 -3.74 -18.40
CA ARG A 448 18.39 -5.02 -17.77
C ARG A 448 17.29 -6.06 -18.00
N GLN A 449 16.03 -5.72 -17.74
CA GLN A 449 14.88 -6.60 -17.98
C GLN A 449 14.74 -7.02 -19.45
N SER A 450 15.07 -6.12 -20.38
CA SER A 450 14.99 -6.41 -21.82
C SER A 450 15.97 -7.50 -22.24
N ARG A 451 17.19 -7.47 -21.67
CA ARG A 451 18.29 -8.40 -21.96
C ARG A 451 18.06 -9.78 -21.38
N GLU A 452 17.46 -9.89 -20.20
CA GLU A 452 17.14 -11.17 -19.57
C GLU A 452 16.03 -11.96 -20.31
N GLN A 453 15.19 -11.27 -21.09
CA GLN A 453 14.09 -11.88 -21.85
C GLN A 453 14.46 -12.24 -23.31
N THR A 454 15.71 -12.00 -23.74
CA THR A 454 16.16 -12.36 -25.10
C THR A 454 16.86 -13.73 -25.07
N PRO A 455 16.33 -14.78 -25.72
CA PRO A 455 17.04 -16.05 -25.83
C PRO A 455 18.36 -15.87 -26.61
N PRO A 456 19.44 -16.60 -26.29
CA PRO A 456 20.65 -16.56 -27.10
C PRO A 456 20.33 -17.04 -28.53
N HIS A 457 20.54 -16.15 -29.50
CA HIS A 457 20.43 -16.49 -30.92
C HIS A 457 21.44 -17.58 -31.30
N LEU A 458 20.95 -18.61 -31.98
CA LEU A 458 21.75 -19.67 -32.61
C LEU A 458 22.74 -19.05 -33.61
N THR A 459 24.02 -19.32 -33.42
CA THR A 459 25.10 -19.02 -34.35
C THR A 459 24.96 -19.84 -35.65
N PRO A 460 25.01 -19.23 -36.84
CA PRO A 460 25.07 -19.97 -38.09
C PRO A 460 26.53 -20.26 -38.45
N ALA A 461 27.03 -21.46 -38.15
CA ALA A 461 28.23 -22.01 -38.79
C ALA A 461 28.34 -23.52 -38.57
N GLN A 462 28.06 -24.31 -39.61
CA GLN A 462 29.02 -25.24 -40.22
C GLN A 462 28.31 -26.10 -41.28
N GLN A 463 28.34 -25.63 -42.53
CA GLN A 463 28.48 -26.54 -43.66
C GLN A 463 29.85 -27.22 -43.53
N GLN A 464 29.88 -28.54 -43.34
CA GLN A 464 30.98 -29.39 -43.83
C GLN A 464 30.57 -30.88 -43.80
N GLU A 465 30.37 -31.39 -45.02
CA GLU A 465 30.81 -32.70 -45.54
C GLU A 465 30.65 -33.94 -44.64
N ALA A 466 29.64 -34.76 -44.99
CA ALA A 466 29.65 -36.19 -44.66
C ALA A 466 30.31 -36.98 -45.80
N PRO A 467 31.34 -37.81 -45.53
CA PRO A 467 31.94 -38.67 -46.53
C PRO A 467 31.12 -39.94 -46.75
N VAL A 468 31.17 -40.40 -48.00
CA VAL A 468 30.73 -41.70 -48.50
C VAL A 468 31.45 -42.83 -47.76
N MET A 469 30.71 -43.81 -47.22
CA MET A 469 31.18 -45.21 -47.10
C MET A 469 29.97 -46.17 -47.13
N GLY A 470 30.01 -47.08 -48.10
CA GLY A 470 29.03 -48.14 -48.28
C GLY A 470 29.35 -49.46 -47.57
N GLY A 471 28.47 -50.44 -47.79
CA GLY A 471 28.56 -51.85 -47.39
C GLY A 471 27.38 -52.24 -46.50
N ARG A 472 26.51 -53.18 -46.84
CA ARG A 472 26.47 -54.24 -47.87
C ARG A 472 25.05 -54.39 -48.40
#